data_AF-A0A1J3DV68-F1
#
_entry.id   AF-A0A1J3DV68-F1
#
_cell.length_a   1.000
_cell.length_b   1.000
_cell.length_c   1.000
_cell.angle_alpha   90.00
_cell.angle_beta   90.00
_cell.angle_gamma   90.00
#
_symmetry.space_group_name_H-M   'P 1'
#
loop_
_entity.id
_entity.type
_entity.pdbx_description
1 polymer ?
#
loop_
_entity_poly.entity_id
_entity_poly.type
_entity_poly.pdbx_seq_one_letter_code
_entity_poly.pdbx_strand_id
1 'polypeptide(L)'
;ATYGRHYYTRYDYENVDAAAAKELMGLLVKLQSSLPEVNKMVKGMHPEVANVASADEFEYKDPVDGSVSKHQGIRYLFEDGSRLVFRLSGTGSEGATIRLYIEQYEKDASKTGRDSQDALAPLVDVALKLSKMQDFTGRSAPTVVT
;
A
#
# COMPACT_ATOMS: atom_id res chain seq x y z
N ALA A 1 -13.55 -6.93 21.55
CA ALA A 1 -13.02 -7.45 20.28
C ALA A 1 -12.00 -8.55 20.59
N THR A 2 -12.30 -9.81 20.27
CA THR A 2 -11.46 -10.98 20.64
C THR A 2 -10.13 -11.04 19.88
N TYR A 3 -10.10 -10.52 18.65
CA TYR A 3 -8.95 -10.63 17.73
C TYR A 3 -8.43 -9.29 17.22
N GLY A 4 -8.85 -8.18 17.85
CA GLY A 4 -8.68 -6.83 17.26
C GLY A 4 -9.59 -6.59 16.05
N ARG A 5 -9.33 -5.51 15.32
CA ARG A 5 -9.99 -5.16 14.06
C ARG A 5 -8.95 -4.81 13.01
N HIS A 6 -9.13 -5.37 11.81
CA HIS A 6 -8.42 -4.92 10.62
C HIS A 6 -9.29 -3.92 9.89
N TYR A 7 -8.97 -2.63 10.03
CA TYR A 7 -9.54 -1.62 9.15
C TYR A 7 -8.96 -1.80 7.77
N TYR A 8 -9.79 -1.70 6.74
CA TYR A 8 -9.37 -1.96 5.37
C TYR A 8 -10.03 -0.96 4.42
N THR A 9 -9.26 -0.51 3.44
CA THR A 9 -9.80 0.14 2.25
C THR A 9 -8.97 -0.21 1.02
N ARG A 10 -9.59 -0.16 -0.15
CA ARG A 10 -8.91 -0.26 -1.45
C ARG A 10 -9.17 1.00 -2.27
N TYR A 11 -8.09 1.60 -2.77
CA TYR A 11 -8.11 2.73 -3.67
C TYR A 11 -7.70 2.26 -5.07
N ASP A 12 -8.56 2.43 -6.05
CA ASP A 12 -8.27 2.13 -7.45
C ASP A 12 -8.07 3.43 -8.24
N TYR A 13 -6.90 3.58 -8.83
CA TYR A 13 -6.56 4.66 -9.76
C TYR A 13 -6.60 4.09 -11.18
N GLU A 14 -7.78 4.19 -11.79
CA GLU A 14 -8.05 3.62 -13.11
C GLU A 14 -7.63 4.57 -14.24
N ASN A 15 -7.27 3.99 -15.39
CA ASN A 15 -6.90 4.71 -16.61
C ASN A 15 -5.79 5.76 -16.37
N VAL A 16 -4.76 5.38 -15.60
CA VAL A 16 -3.55 6.19 -15.44
C VAL A 16 -2.54 5.88 -16.56
N ASP A 17 -1.60 6.80 -16.79
CA ASP A 17 -0.52 6.56 -17.75
C ASP A 17 0.31 5.33 -17.33
N ALA A 18 0.50 4.39 -18.25
CA ALA A 18 1.13 3.13 -17.96
C ALA A 18 2.65 3.25 -17.71
N ALA A 19 3.32 4.25 -18.32
CA ALA A 19 4.74 4.47 -18.11
C ALA A 19 4.98 5.09 -16.74
N ALA A 20 4.25 6.16 -16.39
CA ALA A 20 4.33 6.80 -15.08
C ALA A 20 3.92 5.85 -13.95
N ALA A 21 2.91 4.98 -14.17
CA ALA A 21 2.53 3.96 -13.20
C ALA A 21 3.64 2.92 -12.97
N LYS A 22 4.39 2.54 -14.01
CA LYS A 22 5.57 1.66 -13.88
C LYS A 22 6.70 2.35 -13.12
N GLU A 23 6.94 3.64 -13.38
CA GLU A 23 7.94 4.42 -12.65
C GLU A 23 7.61 4.54 -11.16
N LEU A 24 6.34 4.76 -10.81
CA LEU A 24 5.86 4.73 -9.43
C LEU A 24 6.16 3.38 -8.75
N MET A 25 5.86 2.26 -9.42
CA MET A 25 6.16 0.93 -8.88
C MET A 25 7.66 0.73 -8.71
N GLY A 26 8.48 1.19 -9.67
CA GLY A 26 9.94 1.16 -9.59
C GLY A 26 10.50 1.99 -8.43
N LEU A 27 9.91 3.15 -8.14
CA LEU A 27 10.24 3.95 -6.96
C LEU A 27 9.99 3.16 -5.68
N LEU A 28 8.82 2.54 -5.56
CA LEU A 28 8.47 1.74 -4.38
C LEU A 28 9.44 0.56 -4.20
N VAL A 29 9.75 -0.20 -5.26
CA VAL A 29 10.76 -1.27 -5.20
C VAL A 29 12.12 -0.74 -4.73
N LYS A 30 12.56 0.41 -5.25
CA LYS A 30 13.83 1.03 -4.83
C LYS A 30 13.85 1.38 -3.34
N LEU A 31 12.75 1.90 -2.81
CA LEU A 31 12.63 2.27 -1.39
C LEU A 31 12.78 1.06 -0.45
N GLN A 32 12.44 -0.16 -0.90
CA GLN A 32 12.62 -1.39 -0.12
C GLN A 32 14.08 -1.62 0.29
N SER A 33 15.04 -1.09 -0.47
CA SER A 33 16.47 -1.26 -0.20
C SER A 33 16.94 -0.55 1.08
N SER A 34 16.14 0.36 1.65
CA SER A 34 16.48 1.05 2.90
C SER A 34 15.24 1.32 3.77
N LEU A 35 14.89 0.35 4.62
CA LEU A 35 13.84 0.54 5.63
C LEU A 35 14.12 1.69 6.61
N PRO A 36 15.37 2.00 7.03
CA PRO A 36 15.62 3.18 7.86
C PRO A 36 15.20 4.50 7.20
N GLU A 37 15.45 4.66 5.91
CA GLU A 37 15.00 5.84 5.15
C GLU A 37 13.48 5.86 5.00
N VAL A 38 12.86 4.71 4.70
CA VAL A 38 11.39 4.59 4.66
C VAL A 38 10.78 4.97 6.01
N ASN A 39 11.31 4.46 7.12
CA ASN A 39 10.81 4.75 8.45
C ASN A 39 11.02 6.22 8.84
N LYS A 40 12.13 6.84 8.43
CA LYS A 40 12.33 8.28 8.59
C LYS A 40 11.26 9.09 7.84
N MET A 41 10.91 8.68 6.61
CA MET A 41 9.83 9.31 5.85
C MET A 41 8.47 9.11 6.52
N VAL A 42 8.12 7.88 6.89
CA VAL A 42 6.87 7.53 7.59
C VAL A 42 6.72 8.38 8.86
N LYS A 43 7.74 8.41 9.72
CA LYS A 43 7.73 9.20 10.96
C LYS A 43 7.73 10.70 10.74
N GLY A 44 8.31 11.18 9.64
CA GLY A 44 8.24 12.57 9.24
C GLY A 44 6.84 13.00 8.78
N MET A 45 6.02 12.06 8.29
CA MET A 45 4.65 12.31 7.87
C MET A 45 3.66 12.14 9.03
N HIS A 46 3.72 10.99 9.71
CA HIS A 46 2.83 10.58 10.78
C HIS A 46 3.62 9.84 11.87
N PRO A 47 4.07 10.52 12.94
CA PRO A 47 4.87 9.92 14.00
C PRO A 47 4.21 8.72 14.71
N GLU A 48 2.87 8.70 14.71
CA GLU A 48 2.04 7.66 15.33
C GLU A 48 1.88 6.40 14.48
N VAL A 49 2.08 6.47 13.16
CA VAL A 49 2.08 5.28 12.29
C VAL A 49 3.28 4.42 12.63
N ALA A 50 3.09 3.12 12.79
CA ALA A 50 4.18 2.20 13.15
C ALA A 50 5.34 2.22 12.13
N ASN A 51 6.51 1.70 12.52
CA ASN A 51 7.58 1.50 11.54
C ASN A 51 7.23 0.34 10.60
N VAL A 52 7.73 0.42 9.38
CA VAL A 52 7.84 -0.70 8.45
C VAL A 52 8.88 -1.68 8.99
N ALA A 53 8.45 -2.91 9.26
CA ALA A 53 9.28 -4.02 9.70
C ALA A 53 9.92 -4.77 8.51
N SER A 54 9.19 -4.89 7.41
CA SER A 54 9.69 -5.49 6.17
C SER A 54 8.97 -4.93 4.95
N ALA A 55 9.66 -4.96 3.80
CA ALA A 55 9.08 -4.60 2.53
C ALA A 55 9.62 -5.53 1.44
N ASP A 56 8.75 -5.97 0.54
CA ASP A 56 9.11 -6.90 -0.52
C ASP A 56 8.24 -6.72 -1.76
N GLU A 57 8.64 -7.38 -2.83
CA GLU A 57 7.79 -7.61 -3.99
C GLU A 57 7.31 -9.06 -3.95
N PHE A 58 6.00 -9.24 -3.79
CA PHE A 58 5.39 -10.53 -3.49
C PHE A 58 5.62 -11.54 -4.63
N GLU A 59 6.13 -12.71 -4.24
CA GLU A 59 6.29 -13.90 -5.07
C GLU A 59 5.55 -15.06 -4.40
N TYR A 60 4.81 -15.82 -5.20
CA TYR A 60 4.12 -17.03 -4.74
C TYR A 60 4.63 -18.24 -5.54
N LYS A 61 5.01 -19.30 -4.81
CA LYS A 61 5.33 -20.60 -5.38
C LYS A 61 4.21 -21.57 -5.04
N ASP A 62 3.54 -22.06 -6.07
CA ASP A 62 2.43 -22.99 -5.94
C ASP A 62 2.94 -24.36 -5.43
N PRO A 63 2.37 -24.92 -4.35
CA PRO A 63 2.84 -26.19 -3.78
C PRO A 63 2.33 -27.42 -4.54
N VAL A 64 1.38 -27.27 -5.46
CA VAL A 64 0.78 -28.36 -6.24
C VAL A 64 1.55 -28.55 -7.55
N ASP A 65 1.73 -27.47 -8.32
CA ASP A 65 2.36 -27.53 -9.65
C ASP A 65 3.79 -26.96 -9.69
N GLY A 66 4.25 -26.32 -8.61
CA GLY A 66 5.59 -25.73 -8.51
C GLY A 66 5.76 -24.43 -9.29
N SER A 67 4.71 -23.90 -9.92
CA SER A 67 4.75 -22.65 -10.67
C SER A 67 5.09 -21.46 -9.77
N VAL A 68 5.76 -20.46 -10.33
CA VAL A 68 6.21 -19.28 -9.59
C VAL A 68 5.61 -18.03 -10.22
N SER A 69 4.77 -17.35 -9.46
CA SER A 69 4.18 -16.06 -9.82
C SER A 69 4.94 -14.93 -9.14
N LYS A 70 5.74 -14.21 -9.91
CA LYS A 70 6.55 -13.06 -9.44
C LYS A 70 5.81 -11.75 -9.64
N HIS A 71 6.30 -10.68 -9.01
CA HIS A 71 5.81 -9.31 -9.21
C HIS A 71 4.31 -9.14 -8.91
N GLN A 72 3.79 -9.86 -7.90
CA GLN A 72 2.36 -9.92 -7.59
C GLN A 72 1.85 -8.78 -6.70
N GLY A 73 2.74 -7.87 -6.31
CA GLY A 73 2.42 -6.66 -5.57
C GLY A 73 3.55 -6.27 -4.64
N ILE A 74 3.76 -4.97 -4.48
CA ILE A 74 4.76 -4.42 -3.57
C ILE A 74 4.11 -4.28 -2.20
N ARG A 75 4.72 -4.83 -1.14
CA ARG A 75 4.19 -4.81 0.22
C ARG A 75 5.11 -4.03 1.15
N TYR A 76 4.51 -3.24 2.04
CA TYR A 76 5.16 -2.68 3.21
C TYR A 76 4.40 -3.19 4.44
N LEU A 77 5.07 -4.00 5.26
CA LEU A 77 4.49 -4.64 6.44
C LEU A 77 4.99 -3.93 7.69
N PHE A 78 4.06 -3.46 8.51
CA PHE A 78 4.34 -2.63 9.67
C PHE A 78 4.48 -3.48 10.94
N GLU A 79 5.24 -2.99 11.91
CA GLU A 79 5.52 -3.67 13.19
C GLU A 79 4.25 -3.99 13.99
N ASP A 80 3.19 -3.19 13.81
CA ASP A 80 1.91 -3.37 14.48
C ASP A 80 0.97 -4.36 13.78
N GLY A 81 1.34 -4.91 12.62
CA GLY A 81 0.50 -5.79 11.81
C GLY A 81 -0.30 -5.09 10.72
N SER A 82 -0.19 -3.76 10.61
CA SER A 82 -0.71 -2.99 9.48
C SER A 82 0.07 -3.29 8.20
N ARG A 83 -0.51 -3.02 7.04
CA ARG A 83 0.14 -3.23 5.74
C ARG A 83 -0.36 -2.29 4.65
N LEU A 84 0.56 -1.95 3.75
CA LEU A 84 0.29 -1.33 2.47
C LEU A 84 0.63 -2.32 1.36
N VAL A 85 -0.24 -2.45 0.36
CA VAL A 85 0.04 -3.25 -0.83
C VAL A 85 -0.27 -2.43 -2.08
N PHE A 86 0.68 -2.36 -3.00
CA PHE A 86 0.54 -1.69 -4.28
C PHE A 86 0.57 -2.73 -5.40
N ARG A 87 -0.45 -2.73 -6.26
CA ARG A 87 -0.51 -3.60 -7.43
C ARG A 87 -0.73 -2.78 -8.69
N LEU A 88 0.03 -3.09 -9.73
CA LEU A 88 -0.20 -2.57 -11.06
C LEU A 88 -0.93 -3.62 -11.88
N SER A 89 -2.00 -3.22 -12.56
CA SER A 89 -2.78 -4.12 -13.42
C SER A 89 -3.20 -3.43 -14.70
N GLY A 90 -3.52 -4.23 -15.72
CA GLY A 90 -4.14 -3.75 -16.95
C GLY A 90 -3.31 -2.74 -17.74
N THR A 91 -2.01 -2.98 -17.95
CA THR A 91 -1.07 -2.10 -18.69
C THR A 91 -1.25 -2.17 -20.23
N GLY A 92 -2.49 -2.29 -20.71
CA GLY A 92 -2.81 -2.41 -22.13
C GLY A 92 -2.91 -1.06 -22.82
N SER A 93 -3.55 -1.02 -24.00
CA SER A 93 -3.77 0.22 -24.76
C SER A 93 -4.66 1.24 -24.03
N GLU A 94 -5.44 0.81 -23.03
CA GLU A 94 -6.38 1.64 -22.28
C GLU A 94 -5.77 2.31 -21.03
N GLY A 95 -4.44 2.21 -20.85
CA GLY A 95 -3.72 2.77 -19.71
C GLY A 95 -3.29 1.70 -18.73
N ALA A 96 -3.24 2.04 -17.44
CA ALA A 96 -3.02 1.10 -16.35
C ALA A 96 -3.96 1.40 -15.17
N THR A 97 -4.12 0.41 -14.28
CA THR A 97 -4.81 0.57 -13.01
C THR A 97 -3.86 0.27 -11.87
N ILE A 98 -3.63 1.27 -11.02
CA ILE A 98 -2.92 1.10 -9.75
C ILE A 98 -3.97 0.80 -8.68
N ARG A 99 -3.82 -0.33 -7.99
CA ARG A 99 -4.63 -0.70 -6.83
C ARG A 99 -3.79 -0.59 -5.57
N LEU A 100 -4.23 0.25 -4.65
CA LEU A 100 -3.62 0.46 -3.35
C LEU A 100 -4.53 -0.14 -2.28
N TYR A 101 -4.03 -1.15 -1.60
CA TYR A 101 -4.69 -1.81 -0.47
C TYR A 101 -4.07 -1.30 0.81
N ILE A 102 -4.91 -0.84 1.73
CA ILE A 102 -4.48 -0.21 2.97
C ILE A 102 -5.19 -0.93 4.09
N GLU A 103 -4.40 -1.50 5.00
CA GLU A 103 -4.94 -2.23 6.13
C GLU A 103 -4.25 -1.81 7.42
N GLN A 104 -5.04 -1.40 8.41
CA GLN A 104 -4.55 -1.00 9.72
C GLN A 104 -5.08 -1.94 10.78
N TYR A 105 -4.16 -2.55 11.53
CA TYR A 105 -4.53 -3.40 12.64
C TYR A 105 -4.74 -2.57 13.91
N GLU A 106 -5.90 -2.76 14.55
CA GLU A 106 -6.25 -2.14 15.81
C GLU A 106 -6.50 -3.22 16.88
N LYS A 107 -5.59 -3.30 17.85
CA LYS A 107 -5.71 -4.22 18.99
C LYS A 107 -6.50 -3.62 20.15
N ASP A 108 -6.57 -2.29 20.25
CA ASP A 108 -7.26 -1.62 21.34
C ASP A 108 -8.77 -1.71 21.13
N ALA A 109 -9.44 -2.50 21.97
CA ALA A 109 -10.88 -2.73 21.90
C ALA A 109 -11.69 -1.43 21.92
N SER A 110 -11.23 -0.39 22.62
CA SER A 110 -11.90 0.92 22.67
C SER A 110 -11.87 1.66 21.34
N LYS A 111 -10.86 1.37 20.51
CA LYS A 111 -10.64 2.00 19.20
C LYS A 111 -11.17 1.17 18.03
N THR A 112 -11.63 -0.06 18.27
CA THR A 112 -12.21 -0.92 17.23
C THR A 112 -13.59 -0.47 16.72
N GLY A 113 -14.26 0.45 17.41
CA GLY A 113 -15.56 1.00 17.00
C GLY A 113 -15.50 2.30 16.17
N ARG A 114 -14.30 2.76 15.79
CA ARG A 114 -14.14 3.98 15.00
C ARG A 114 -14.66 3.81 13.58
N ASP A 115 -14.95 4.93 12.92
CA ASP A 115 -15.15 4.95 11.48
C ASP A 115 -13.88 4.49 10.77
N SER A 116 -14.04 3.74 9.67
CA SER A 116 -12.91 3.15 8.96
C SER A 116 -12.05 4.21 8.28
N GLN A 117 -12.65 5.25 7.69
CA GLN A 117 -11.92 6.32 7.00
C GLN A 117 -11.09 7.12 8.00
N ASP A 118 -11.68 7.46 9.15
CA ASP A 118 -10.99 8.17 10.23
C ASP A 118 -9.82 7.34 10.79
N ALA A 119 -10.03 6.03 10.99
CA ALA A 119 -8.98 5.15 11.50
C ALA A 119 -7.82 5.03 10.52
N LEU A 120 -8.10 4.94 9.22
CA LEU A 120 -7.13 4.72 8.14
C LEU A 120 -6.45 6.00 7.64
N ALA A 121 -6.99 7.19 7.92
CA ALA A 121 -6.51 8.45 7.35
C ALA A 121 -4.98 8.68 7.45
N PRO A 122 -4.31 8.41 8.60
CA PRO A 122 -2.86 8.54 8.69
C PRO A 122 -2.13 7.59 7.73
N LEU A 123 -2.55 6.32 7.68
CA LEU A 123 -1.91 5.30 6.85
C LEU A 123 -2.18 5.52 5.36
N VAL A 124 -3.35 6.06 5.00
CA VAL A 124 -3.68 6.50 3.64
C VAL A 124 -2.72 7.61 3.19
N ASP A 125 -2.54 8.66 4.01
CA ASP A 125 -1.66 9.77 3.66
C ASP A 125 -0.19 9.32 3.55
N VAL A 126 0.27 8.44 4.46
CA VAL A 126 1.59 7.78 4.32
C VAL A 126 1.69 7.07 2.97
N ALA A 127 0.70 6.27 2.59
CA ALA A 127 0.74 5.49 1.36
C ALA A 127 0.82 6.38 0.11
N LEU A 128 0.00 7.43 0.04
CA LEU A 128 -0.06 8.34 -1.10
C LEU A 128 1.22 9.16 -1.27
N LYS A 129 1.79 9.64 -0.16
CA LYS A 129 3.05 10.40 -0.17
C LYS A 129 4.26 9.51 -0.42
N LEU A 130 4.33 8.33 0.19
CA LEU A 130 5.41 7.37 -0.01
C LEU A 130 5.50 6.93 -1.48
N SER A 131 4.37 6.67 -2.13
CA SER A 131 4.33 6.32 -3.55
C SER A 131 4.40 7.52 -4.49
N LYS A 132 4.31 8.74 -3.98
CA LYS A 132 4.13 9.96 -4.78
C LYS A 132 2.98 9.81 -5.79
N MET A 133 1.85 9.27 -5.34
CA MET A 133 0.74 8.85 -6.19
C MET A 133 0.28 9.98 -7.13
N GLN A 134 0.07 11.18 -6.57
CA GLN A 134 -0.37 12.34 -7.33
C GLN A 134 0.69 12.83 -8.31
N ASP A 135 1.98 12.83 -7.93
CA ASP A 135 3.06 13.31 -8.80
C ASP A 135 3.20 12.46 -10.06
N PHE A 136 3.09 11.14 -9.94
CA PHE A 136 3.18 10.24 -11.09
C PHE A 136 1.89 10.16 -11.90
N THR A 137 0.73 10.13 -11.25
CA THR A 137 -0.54 9.87 -11.95
C THR A 137 -1.31 11.12 -12.33
N GLY A 138 -0.96 12.28 -11.75
CA GLY A 138 -1.76 13.51 -11.82
C GLY A 138 -3.09 13.43 -11.07
N ARG A 139 -3.42 12.31 -10.40
CA ARG A 139 -4.70 12.11 -9.72
C ARG A 139 -4.61 12.57 -8.28
N SER A 140 -5.48 13.51 -7.90
CA SER A 140 -5.64 13.97 -6.52
C SER A 140 -6.52 13.06 -5.66
N ALA A 141 -7.26 12.14 -6.29
CA ALA A 141 -8.16 11.20 -5.63
C ALA A 141 -8.26 9.88 -6.45
N PRO A 142 -8.56 8.75 -5.80
CA PRO A 142 -8.83 7.49 -6.50
C PRO A 142 -10.11 7.59 -7.34
N THR A 143 -10.21 6.77 -8.39
CA THR A 143 -11.44 6.59 -9.16
C THR A 143 -12.49 5.84 -8.34
N VAL A 144 -12.06 4.81 -7.60
CA VAL A 144 -12.94 3.97 -6.77
C VAL A 144 -12.33 3.79 -5.39
N VAL A 145 -13.18 3.85 -4.36
CA VAL A 145 -12.87 3.51 -2.98
C VAL A 145 -13.78 2.36 -2.54
N THR A 146 -13.22 1.33 -1.91
CA THR A 146 -13.96 0.21 -1.30
C THR A 146 -13.51 -0.01 0.13
#